data_AF-A0A414P1C6-F1
#
_entry.id   AF-A0A414P1C6-F1
#
_cell.length_a   1.000
_cell.length_b   1.000
_cell.length_c   1.000
_cell.angle_alpha   90.00
_cell.angle_beta   90.00
_cell.angle_gamma   90.00
#
_symmetry.space_group_name_H-M   'P 1'
#
loop_
_entity.id
_entity.type
_entity.pdbx_description
1 polymer ?
#
loop_
_entity_poly.entity_id
_entity_poly.type
_entity_poly.pdbx_seq_one_letter_code
_entity_poly.pdbx_strand_id
1 'polypeptide(L)'
;MKLQSVEEFFYKRETVEKYNDDKIIKLNWECPDVLFSFRGVYAIGVFIYYRQLFVDNVKTDIMVKDEKGATRQRLYSDKFLSENYPQFSDVNDLLEIKGFLEHYYDIGNIIPTWPGANVNRGMAHCYDIPNVYYKRVL
;
A
#
# COMPACT_ATOMS: atom_id res chain seq x y z
N MET A 1 -7.59 14.30 -7.54
CA MET A 1 -8.19 13.25 -8.39
C MET A 1 -8.93 12.33 -7.45
N LYS A 2 -10.11 11.84 -7.81
CA LYS A 2 -10.86 10.91 -6.97
C LYS A 2 -10.79 9.55 -7.63
N LEU A 3 -10.22 8.56 -6.95
CA LEU A 3 -10.32 7.17 -7.38
C LEU A 3 -11.64 6.59 -6.88
N GLN A 4 -12.36 5.90 -7.75
CA GLN A 4 -13.67 5.31 -7.44
C GLN A 4 -13.58 3.82 -7.08
N SER A 5 -12.48 3.15 -7.43
CA SER A 5 -12.32 1.72 -7.19
C SER A 5 -10.86 1.29 -7.03
N VAL A 6 -10.68 0.10 -6.47
CA VAL A 6 -9.38 -0.59 -6.38
C VAL A 6 -8.80 -0.88 -7.77
N GLU A 7 -9.67 -1.19 -8.73
CA GLU A 7 -9.30 -1.38 -10.14
C GLU A 7 -8.64 -0.12 -10.72
N GLU A 8 -9.24 1.05 -10.52
CA GLU A 8 -8.68 2.31 -10.99
C GLU A 8 -7.29 2.57 -10.39
N PHE A 9 -7.07 2.22 -9.12
CA PHE A 9 -5.76 2.33 -8.48
C PHE A 9 -4.70 1.51 -9.22
N PHE A 10 -4.98 0.24 -9.57
CA PHE A 10 -4.00 -0.63 -10.22
C PHE A 10 -3.77 -0.31 -11.70
N TYR A 11 -4.74 0.26 -12.40
CA TYR A 11 -4.55 0.72 -13.78
C TYR A 11 -3.83 2.08 -13.88
N LYS A 12 -3.89 2.92 -12.85
CA LYS A 12 -3.29 4.25 -12.85
C LYS A 12 -1.77 4.17 -12.70
N ARG A 13 -1.04 4.87 -13.59
CA ARG A 13 0.45 4.89 -13.63
C ARG A 13 1.08 6.14 -13.01
N GLU A 14 0.30 7.15 -12.70
CA GLU A 14 0.80 8.42 -12.15
C GLU A 14 0.86 8.36 -10.63
N THR A 15 1.97 8.76 -10.03
CA THR A 15 2.12 8.77 -8.57
C THR A 15 1.40 9.96 -7.93
N VAL A 16 1.13 9.88 -6.62
CA VAL A 16 0.41 10.92 -5.88
C VAL A 16 1.21 12.22 -5.83
N GLU A 17 2.52 12.11 -5.69
CA GLU A 17 3.47 13.23 -5.70
C GLU A 17 3.48 13.91 -7.05
N LYS A 18 3.61 13.15 -8.15
CA LYS A 18 3.60 13.70 -9.51
C LYS A 18 2.29 14.43 -9.82
N TYR A 19 1.16 13.90 -9.37
CA TYR A 19 -0.14 14.54 -9.54
C TYR A 19 -0.27 15.88 -8.79
N ASN A 20 0.49 16.06 -7.70
CA ASN A 20 0.44 17.26 -6.85
C ASN A 20 1.69 18.16 -7.00
N ASP A 21 2.50 18.00 -8.04
CA ASP A 21 3.78 18.70 -8.22
C ASP A 21 3.64 20.22 -8.08
N ASP A 22 2.64 20.81 -8.73
CA ASP A 22 2.33 22.25 -8.64
C ASP A 22 2.12 22.74 -7.19
N LYS A 23 1.52 21.90 -6.34
CA LYS A 23 1.24 22.23 -4.93
C LYS A 23 2.49 22.02 -4.08
N ILE A 24 3.23 20.95 -4.32
CA ILE A 24 4.50 20.64 -3.67
C ILE A 24 5.50 21.79 -3.88
N ILE A 25 5.62 22.28 -5.13
CA ILE A 25 6.48 23.41 -5.49
C ILE A 25 6.06 24.67 -4.73
N LYS A 26 4.76 24.99 -4.68
CA LYS A 26 4.24 26.16 -3.93
C LYS A 26 4.47 26.06 -2.42
N LEU A 27 4.48 24.86 -1.86
CA LEU A 27 4.72 24.59 -0.44
C LEU A 27 6.22 24.50 -0.10
N ASN A 28 7.10 24.60 -1.11
CA ASN A 28 8.55 24.49 -0.96
C ASN A 28 8.99 23.19 -0.27
N TRP A 29 8.35 22.07 -0.64
CA TRP A 29 8.70 20.75 -0.12
C TRP A 29 9.78 20.10 -1.00
N GLU A 30 11.00 19.99 -0.48
CA GLU A 30 12.16 19.47 -1.23
C GLU A 30 12.17 17.93 -1.35
N CYS A 31 11.62 17.23 -0.37
CA CYS A 31 11.57 15.76 -0.32
C CYS A 31 10.15 15.29 0.03
N PRO A 32 9.17 15.40 -0.89
CA PRO A 32 7.81 14.91 -0.65
C PRO A 32 7.76 13.37 -0.65
N ASP A 33 6.92 12.79 0.20
CA ASP A 33 6.63 11.36 0.21
C ASP A 33 5.14 11.13 0.55
N VAL A 34 4.61 9.96 0.20
CA VAL A 34 3.23 9.58 0.53
C VAL A 34 3.13 9.15 1.98
N LEU A 35 2.18 9.72 2.72
CA LEU A 35 1.96 9.40 4.13
C LEU A 35 1.38 8.00 4.31
N PHE A 36 0.32 7.67 3.57
CA PHE A 36 -0.34 6.36 3.63
C PHE A 36 -0.28 5.68 2.28
N SER A 37 0.45 4.56 2.19
CA SER A 37 0.46 3.70 1.01
C SER A 37 -0.85 2.94 0.89
N PHE A 38 -1.58 3.14 -0.21
CA PHE A 38 -2.80 2.35 -0.47
C PHE A 38 -2.50 0.85 -0.52
N ARG A 39 -1.41 0.44 -1.15
CA ARG A 39 -0.99 -0.98 -1.19
C ARG A 39 -0.80 -1.56 0.22
N GLY A 40 -0.21 -0.77 1.12
CA GLY A 40 -0.03 -1.15 2.52
C GLY A 40 -1.37 -1.34 3.25
N VAL A 41 -2.26 -0.35 3.17
CA VAL A 41 -3.60 -0.41 3.78
C VAL A 41 -4.43 -1.54 3.19
N TYR A 42 -4.41 -1.70 1.86
CA TYR A 42 -5.14 -2.75 1.16
C TYR A 42 -4.63 -4.15 1.53
N ALA A 43 -3.30 -4.34 1.64
CA ALA A 43 -2.72 -5.60 2.11
C ALA A 43 -3.18 -5.97 3.52
N ILE A 44 -3.36 -5.00 4.42
CA ILE A 44 -3.93 -5.25 5.77
C ILE A 44 -5.35 -5.82 5.64
N GLY A 45 -6.20 -5.18 4.84
CA GLY A 45 -7.57 -5.64 4.60
C GLY A 45 -7.60 -7.07 4.04
N VAL A 46 -6.81 -7.32 2.99
CA VAL A 46 -6.70 -8.65 2.37
C VAL A 46 -6.23 -9.71 3.37
N PHE A 47 -5.24 -9.39 4.20
CA PHE A 47 -4.73 -10.32 5.21
C PHE A 47 -5.78 -10.68 6.28
N ILE A 48 -6.59 -9.71 6.72
CA ILE A 48 -7.64 -9.93 7.73
C ILE A 48 -8.78 -10.78 7.14
N TYR A 49 -9.32 -10.38 5.99
CA TYR A 49 -10.51 -11.00 5.39
C TYR A 49 -10.21 -12.38 4.78
N TYR A 50 -9.00 -12.57 4.25
CA TYR A 50 -8.59 -13.81 3.59
C TYR A 50 -7.45 -14.50 4.34
N ARG A 51 -7.50 -14.48 5.67
CA ARG A 51 -6.43 -14.98 6.54
C ARG A 51 -5.96 -16.40 6.22
N GLN A 52 -6.87 -17.24 5.76
CA GLN A 52 -6.63 -18.62 5.34
C GLN A 52 -5.65 -18.75 4.17
N LEU A 53 -5.47 -17.70 3.35
CA LEU A 53 -4.55 -17.69 2.21
C LEU A 53 -3.10 -17.42 2.62
N PHE A 54 -2.85 -17.04 3.87
CA PHE A 54 -1.53 -16.57 4.33
C PHE A 54 -0.96 -17.41 5.46
N VAL A 55 0.36 -17.54 5.47
CA VAL A 55 1.10 -18.21 6.55
C VAL A 55 1.25 -17.26 7.73
N ASP A 56 1.20 -17.80 8.95
CA ASP A 56 1.48 -17.09 10.21
C ASP A 56 2.95 -16.66 10.24
N ASN A 57 3.26 -15.51 9.65
CA ASN A 57 4.60 -14.98 9.69
C ASN A 57 4.78 -14.02 10.85
N VAL A 58 5.49 -14.49 11.87
CA VAL A 58 5.93 -13.73 13.05
C VAL A 58 7.09 -12.76 12.71
N LYS A 59 7.56 -12.74 11.45
CA LYS A 59 8.66 -11.88 10.98
C LYS A 59 8.23 -11.13 9.73
N THR A 60 7.87 -9.86 9.92
CA THR A 60 7.78 -8.71 8.99
C THR A 60 7.09 -8.85 7.62
N ASP A 61 7.13 -10.00 6.96
CA ASP A 61 6.57 -10.23 5.63
C ASP A 61 5.36 -11.17 5.70
N ILE A 62 4.22 -10.77 5.13
CA ILE A 62 3.06 -11.65 4.97
C ILE A 62 3.25 -12.47 3.68
N MET A 63 3.27 -13.80 3.83
CA MET A 63 3.57 -14.72 2.73
C MET A 63 2.33 -15.51 2.33
N VAL A 64 2.14 -15.60 1.01
CA VAL A 64 1.05 -16.36 0.38
C VAL A 64 1.32 -17.86 0.54
N LYS A 65 0.29 -18.65 0.89
CA LYS A 65 0.37 -20.11 0.90
C LYS A 65 0.53 -20.62 -0.52
N ASP A 66 1.60 -21.34 -0.78
CA ASP A 66 1.84 -22.02 -2.05
C ASP A 66 1.56 -23.52 -1.88
N GLU A 67 0.69 -24.09 -2.71
CA GLU A 67 0.38 -25.53 -2.72
C GLU A 67 1.54 -26.38 -3.29
N LYS A 68 2.48 -25.76 -4.02
CA LYS A 68 3.59 -26.46 -4.72
C LYS A 68 4.99 -26.00 -4.29
N GLY A 69 5.09 -25.13 -3.29
CA GLY A 69 6.35 -24.80 -2.60
C GLY A 69 7.42 -24.04 -3.41
N ALA A 70 7.08 -23.42 -4.54
CA ALA A 70 8.09 -22.87 -5.46
C ALA A 70 8.16 -21.33 -5.50
N THR A 71 7.17 -20.58 -5.00
CA THR A 71 7.25 -19.11 -5.02
C THR A 71 6.74 -18.46 -3.74
N ARG A 72 7.70 -18.05 -2.91
CA ARG A 72 7.53 -17.15 -1.78
C ARG A 72 7.19 -15.74 -2.29
N GLN A 73 5.92 -15.47 -2.58
CA GLN A 73 5.46 -14.10 -2.91
C GLN A 73 5.01 -13.34 -1.65
N ARG A 74 5.35 -12.05 -1.61
CA ARG A 74 4.94 -11.11 -0.56
C ARG A 74 3.60 -10.50 -0.91
N LEU A 75 2.67 -10.50 0.05
CA LEU A 75 1.33 -9.92 -0.12
C LEU A 75 1.39 -8.46 -0.60
N TYR A 76 2.29 -7.65 -0.03
CA TYR A 76 2.37 -6.22 -0.35
C TYR A 76 3.05 -5.90 -1.69
N SER A 77 3.49 -6.92 -2.45
CA SER A 77 4.12 -6.68 -3.75
C SER A 77 3.11 -6.16 -4.77
N ASP A 78 3.52 -5.18 -5.57
CA ASP A 78 2.67 -4.62 -6.63
C ASP A 78 2.19 -5.69 -7.59
N LYS A 79 3.10 -6.59 -8.00
CA LYS A 79 2.77 -7.72 -8.87
C LYS A 79 1.65 -8.57 -8.29
N PHE A 80 1.78 -9.02 -7.04
CA PHE A 80 0.76 -9.88 -6.43
C PHE A 80 -0.58 -9.15 -6.32
N LEU A 81 -0.61 -7.93 -5.77
CA LEU A 81 -1.88 -7.22 -5.57
C LEU A 81 -2.55 -6.83 -6.89
N SER A 82 -1.80 -6.36 -7.89
CA SER A 82 -2.37 -6.00 -9.20
C SER A 82 -2.91 -7.19 -9.98
N GLU A 83 -2.26 -8.36 -9.89
CA GLU A 83 -2.72 -9.59 -10.55
C GLU A 83 -3.91 -10.23 -9.81
N ASN A 84 -4.05 -10.01 -8.50
CA ASN A 84 -4.98 -10.73 -7.64
C ASN A 84 -6.04 -9.84 -6.96
N TYR A 85 -6.10 -8.53 -7.19
CA TYR A 85 -7.17 -7.72 -6.55
C TYR A 85 -8.60 -8.17 -6.92
N PRO A 86 -8.92 -8.71 -8.13
CA PRO A 86 -10.31 -9.06 -8.47
C PRO A 86 -10.91 -10.15 -7.59
N GLN A 87 -10.09 -11.05 -7.02
CA GLN A 87 -10.53 -12.14 -6.13
C GLN A 87 -10.78 -11.68 -4.68
N PHE A 88 -10.47 -10.43 -4.33
CA PHE A 88 -10.63 -9.89 -2.98
C PHE A 88 -11.85 -8.96 -2.87
N SER A 89 -12.99 -9.38 -3.41
CA SER A 89 -14.23 -8.57 -3.47
C SER A 89 -14.68 -8.05 -2.11
N ASP A 90 -14.54 -8.85 -1.05
CA ASP A 90 -14.94 -8.45 0.30
C ASP A 90 -14.17 -7.22 0.80
N VAL A 91 -12.95 -7.01 0.33
CA VAL A 91 -12.12 -5.84 0.66
C VAL A 91 -12.35 -4.72 -0.35
N ASN A 92 -12.48 -5.04 -1.64
CA ASN A 92 -12.74 -4.06 -2.70
C ASN A 92 -14.03 -3.28 -2.47
N ASP A 93 -15.04 -3.93 -1.88
CA ASP A 93 -16.36 -3.35 -1.68
C ASP A 93 -16.54 -2.57 -0.38
N LEU A 94 -15.55 -2.61 0.52
CA LEU A 94 -15.57 -1.84 1.77
C LEU A 94 -15.73 -0.35 1.52
N LEU A 95 -16.64 0.28 2.28
CA LEU A 95 -16.87 1.71 2.22
C LEU A 95 -15.63 2.49 2.68
N GLU A 96 -14.87 1.93 3.62
CA GLU A 96 -13.62 2.50 4.11
C GLU A 96 -12.54 2.55 3.02
N ILE A 97 -12.44 1.50 2.19
CA ILE A 97 -11.51 1.46 1.05
C ILE A 97 -11.92 2.48 0.00
N LYS A 98 -13.21 2.54 -0.35
CA LYS A 98 -13.75 3.52 -1.31
C LYS A 98 -13.55 4.95 -0.81
N GLY A 99 -13.84 5.23 0.46
CA GLY A 99 -13.64 6.54 1.08
C GLY A 99 -12.16 6.94 1.16
N PHE A 100 -11.26 6.01 1.45
CA PHE A 100 -9.82 6.29 1.42
C PHE A 100 -9.32 6.60 0.01
N LEU A 101 -9.77 5.84 -1.00
CA LEU A 101 -9.41 6.04 -2.40
C LEU A 101 -9.89 7.40 -2.95
N GLU A 102 -11.04 7.88 -2.49
CA GLU A 102 -11.56 9.21 -2.86
C GLU A 102 -10.56 10.32 -2.51
N HIS A 103 -9.86 10.19 -1.39
CA HIS A 103 -8.92 11.17 -0.86
C HIS A 103 -7.45 10.82 -1.09
N TYR A 104 -7.15 9.70 -1.74
CA TYR A 104 -5.78 9.18 -1.84
C TYR A 104 -4.82 10.13 -2.56
N TYR A 105 -5.31 10.89 -3.55
CA TYR A 105 -4.53 11.88 -4.31
C TYR A 105 -4.61 13.30 -3.75
N ASP A 106 -5.22 13.49 -2.59
CA ASP A 106 -5.25 14.80 -1.95
C ASP A 106 -3.86 15.18 -1.44
N ILE A 107 -3.57 16.47 -1.44
CA ILE A 107 -2.30 17.00 -0.91
C ILE A 107 -2.07 16.63 0.56
N GLY A 108 -3.15 16.36 1.30
CA GLY A 108 -3.09 15.89 2.68
C GLY A 108 -2.48 14.49 2.86
N ASN A 109 -2.38 13.70 1.80
CA ASN A 109 -1.69 12.40 1.81
C ASN A 109 -0.20 12.52 1.41
N ILE A 110 0.32 13.73 1.22
CA ILE A 110 1.74 13.98 0.97
C ILE A 110 2.32 14.70 2.17
N ILE A 111 3.49 14.26 2.61
CA ILE A 111 4.24 14.89 3.69
C ILE A 111 5.62 15.37 3.20
N PRO A 112 6.12 16.51 3.69
CA PRO A 112 7.53 16.82 3.56
C PRO A 112 8.32 15.86 4.44
N THR A 113 9.40 15.31 3.90
CA THR A 113 10.28 14.41 4.63
C THR A 113 11.71 14.94 4.67
N TRP A 114 12.51 14.39 5.57
CA TRP A 114 13.94 14.65 5.59
C TRP A 114 14.63 13.89 4.45
N PRO A 115 15.76 14.41 3.91
CA PRO A 115 16.58 13.66 2.96
C PRO A 115 16.93 12.28 3.52
N GLY A 116 16.47 11.21 2.84
CA GLY A 116 16.62 9.82 3.30
C GLY A 116 15.31 9.04 3.46
N ALA A 117 14.15 9.65 3.21
CA ALA A 117 12.87 8.97 3.03
C ALA A 117 12.81 8.14 1.72
N ASN A 118 11.67 7.54 1.36
CA ASN A 118 11.61 6.47 0.34
C ASN A 118 12.25 6.86 -0.99
N VAL A 119 12.10 8.12 -1.41
CA VAL A 119 12.69 8.69 -2.64
C VAL A 119 14.22 8.59 -2.64
N ASN A 120 14.86 8.73 -1.47
CA ASN A 120 16.32 8.79 -1.35
C ASN A 120 16.94 7.49 -0.80
N ARG A 121 16.14 6.58 -0.22
CA ARG A 121 16.67 5.42 0.51
C ARG A 121 16.96 4.18 -0.33
N GLY A 122 16.45 4.11 -1.57
CA GLY A 122 16.50 2.89 -2.37
C GLY A 122 15.75 1.75 -1.67
N MET A 123 14.46 1.57 -1.98
CA MET A 123 13.52 0.61 -1.38
C MET A 123 14.15 -0.59 -0.64
N ALA A 124 14.35 -0.46 0.67
CA ALA A 124 14.64 -1.60 1.53
C ALA A 124 13.92 -1.42 2.87
N HIS A 125 13.00 -2.34 3.14
CA HIS A 125 12.28 -2.50 4.41
C HIS A 125 11.52 -1.25 4.86
N CYS A 126 10.47 -0.90 4.10
CA CYS A 126 9.44 -0.01 4.61
C CYS A 126 8.86 -0.65 5.88
N TYR A 127 9.01 0.02 7.02
CA TYR A 127 8.18 -0.26 8.19
C TYR A 127 6.78 0.25 7.91
N ASP A 128 6.09 -0.42 6.99
CA ASP A 128 4.67 -0.16 6.74
C ASP A 128 3.86 -0.59 7.96
N ILE A 129 2.75 0.10 8.17
CA ILE A 129 1.73 -0.10 9.21
C ILE A 129 1.45 -1.58 9.59
N PRO A 130 1.42 -2.58 8.67
CA PRO A 130 1.27 -3.98 9.06
C PRO A 130 2.31 -4.46 10.10
N ASN A 131 3.55 -3.98 10.01
CA ASN A 131 4.63 -4.39 10.92
C ASN A 131 4.41 -3.93 12.37
N VAL A 132 3.67 -2.83 12.58
CA VAL A 132 3.36 -2.33 13.92
C VAL A 132 2.17 -3.10 14.52
N TYR A 133 1.14 -3.37 13.71
CA TYR A 133 -0.10 -3.98 14.20
C TYR A 133 -0.04 -5.51 14.33
N TYR A 134 0.80 -6.19 13.54
CA TYR A 134 0.85 -7.67 13.52
C TYR A 134 2.04 -8.28 14.25
N LYS A 135 2.91 -7.47 14.86
CA LYS A 135 3.99 -7.98 15.70
C LYS A 135 3.40 -8.45 17.03
N ARG A 136 2.93 -9.70 17.10
CA ARG A 136 2.72 -10.37 18.38
C ARG A 136 4.09 -10.55 19.02
N VAL A 137 4.33 -9.81 20.10
CA VAL A 137 5.40 -10.13 21.04
C VAL A 137 5.01 -11.48 21.64
N LEU A 138 5.76 -12.53 21.30
CA LEU A 138 5.76 -13.79 22.04
C LEU A 138 6.53 -13.59 23.35
#